data_AF-A0A8H3RMH2-F1
#
_entry.id   AF-A0A8H3RMH2-F1
#
_cell.length_a   1.000
_cell.length_b   1.000
_cell.length_c   1.000
_cell.angle_alpha   90.00
_cell.angle_beta   90.00
_cell.angle_gamma   90.00
#
_symmetry.space_group_name_H-M   'P 1'
#
loop_
_entity.id
_entity.type
_entity.pdbx_description
1 polymer ?
#
loop_
_entity_poly.entity_id
_entity_poly.type
_entity_poly.pdbx_seq_one_letter_code
_entity_poly.pdbx_strand_id
1 'polypeptide(L)'
;MRFFVPALVTLTMSAGLASAASLPSTACWNLQSVIQGVDVERFLGHAQQEICSKGCKVKLSEYEPKLRNFGTSVIEAESPNMGTQHLNNNYISGVDSIADLARTQCKAGERDLCTMNASELQSLAKCVKDSAWKVFLNNALSLWPVLTTNCQTQYDFFSNPALWEEKVPTYFRKFAENCENN
;
A
#
# COMPACT_ATOMS: atom_id res chain seq x y z
N MET A 1 77.44 -15.51 -13.81
CA MET A 1 76.48 -16.60 -13.59
C MET A 1 75.44 -16.10 -12.60
N ARG A 2 74.20 -15.82 -13.06
CA ARG A 2 73.13 -15.27 -12.22
C ARG A 2 72.08 -16.37 -12.01
N PHE A 3 71.83 -16.72 -10.75
CA PHE A 3 70.79 -17.66 -10.34
C PHE A 3 69.42 -17.00 -10.47
N PHE A 4 68.51 -17.62 -11.23
CA PHE A 4 67.09 -17.27 -11.27
C PHE A 4 66.34 -18.27 -10.39
N VAL A 5 65.72 -17.79 -9.31
CA VAL A 5 64.77 -18.54 -8.49
C VAL A 5 63.37 -18.11 -8.94
N PRO A 6 62.52 -18.98 -9.50
CA PRO A 6 61.12 -18.64 -9.70
C PRO A 6 60.37 -18.89 -8.39
N ALA A 7 59.90 -17.83 -7.77
CA ALA A 7 58.96 -17.91 -6.66
C ALA A 7 57.59 -18.39 -7.20
N LEU A 8 57.25 -19.64 -6.91
CA LEU A 8 55.91 -20.19 -7.09
C LEU A 8 54.99 -19.58 -6.04
N VAL A 9 54.22 -18.56 -6.42
CA VAL A 9 53.09 -18.06 -5.62
C VAL A 9 51.90 -18.99 -5.88
N THR A 10 51.71 -19.97 -4.99
CA THR A 10 50.51 -20.81 -4.97
C THR A 10 49.35 -20.00 -4.39
N LEU A 11 48.46 -19.53 -5.25
CA LEU A 11 47.14 -19.00 -4.87
C LEU A 11 46.27 -20.17 -4.41
N THR A 12 46.21 -20.41 -3.10
CA THR A 12 45.19 -21.27 -2.51
C THR A 12 43.86 -20.54 -2.56
N MET A 13 42.97 -20.92 -3.48
CA MET A 13 41.56 -20.52 -3.42
C MET A 13 40.94 -21.21 -2.20
N SER A 14 40.89 -20.50 -1.08
CA SER A 14 39.98 -20.81 0.01
C SER A 14 38.57 -20.71 -0.55
N ALA A 15 37.90 -21.86 -0.67
CA ALA A 15 36.48 -21.94 -0.94
C ALA A 15 35.71 -21.35 0.25
N GLY A 16 35.58 -20.02 0.26
CA GLY A 16 34.65 -19.32 1.11
C GLY A 16 33.25 -19.78 0.71
N LEU A 17 32.54 -20.40 1.65
CA LEU A 17 31.09 -20.58 1.56
C LEU A 17 30.50 -19.17 1.37
N ALA A 18 30.20 -18.80 0.12
CA ALA A 18 29.39 -17.64 -0.16
C ALA A 18 28.05 -17.92 0.51
N SER A 19 27.82 -17.29 1.67
CA SER A 19 26.47 -17.17 2.19
C SER A 19 25.66 -16.61 1.04
N ALA A 20 24.68 -17.38 0.55
CA ALA A 20 23.68 -16.89 -0.37
C ALA A 20 22.89 -15.81 0.37
N ALA A 21 23.44 -14.60 0.45
CA ALA A 21 22.67 -13.41 0.68
C ALA A 21 21.71 -13.38 -0.50
N SER A 22 20.46 -13.78 -0.27
CA SER A 22 19.38 -13.54 -1.21
C SER A 22 19.40 -12.05 -1.49
N LEU A 23 19.90 -11.69 -2.68
CA LEU A 23 19.81 -10.33 -3.17
C LEU A 23 18.34 -9.93 -3.04
N PRO A 24 18.02 -8.71 -2.56
CA PRO A 24 16.63 -8.27 -2.47
C PRO A 24 15.97 -8.54 -3.81
N SER A 25 14.88 -9.31 -3.81
CA SER A 25 14.13 -9.58 -5.03
C SER A 25 13.86 -8.24 -5.72
N THR A 26 13.98 -8.18 -7.04
CA THR A 26 13.62 -6.97 -7.80
C THR A 26 12.19 -6.48 -7.49
N ALA A 27 11.34 -7.37 -6.97
CA ALA A 27 10.04 -7.03 -6.39
C ALA A 27 10.07 -5.94 -5.31
N CYS A 28 11.12 -5.78 -4.48
CA CYS A 28 11.17 -4.66 -3.52
C CYS A 28 11.29 -3.31 -4.24
N TRP A 29 12.04 -3.27 -5.34
CA TRP A 29 12.15 -2.09 -6.19
C TRP A 29 10.86 -1.83 -6.98
N ASN A 30 10.19 -2.90 -7.42
CA ASN A 30 8.97 -2.82 -8.20
C ASN A 30 7.71 -2.61 -7.35
N LEU A 31 7.74 -2.90 -6.05
CA LEU A 31 6.59 -2.74 -5.16
C LEU A 31 6.13 -1.28 -5.11
N GLN A 32 7.07 -0.34 -5.19
CA GLN A 32 6.76 1.08 -5.37
C GLN A 32 5.89 1.31 -6.62
N SER A 33 6.26 0.72 -7.75
CA SER A 33 5.52 0.91 -9.01
C SER A 33 4.11 0.33 -8.95
N VAL A 34 3.91 -0.77 -8.21
CA VAL A 34 2.59 -1.35 -7.96
C VAL A 34 1.75 -0.43 -7.09
N ILE A 35 2.32 0.11 -6.01
CA ILE A 35 1.63 1.05 -5.11
C ILE A 35 1.26 2.35 -5.84
N GLN A 36 2.18 2.89 -6.64
CA GLN A 36 1.92 4.08 -7.47
C GLN A 36 0.95 3.79 -8.64
N GLY A 37 0.90 2.53 -9.07
CA GLY A 37 0.03 2.02 -10.12
C GLY A 37 -1.39 1.73 -9.66
N VAL A 38 -1.69 1.84 -8.35
CA VAL A 38 -3.04 1.65 -7.82
C VAL A 38 -4.03 2.58 -8.55
N ASP A 39 -5.09 1.96 -9.07
CA ASP A 39 -6.18 2.67 -9.70
C ASP A 39 -7.14 3.22 -8.62
N VAL A 40 -6.84 4.44 -8.17
CA VAL A 40 -7.64 5.16 -7.17
C VAL A 40 -9.06 5.46 -7.70
N GLU A 41 -9.22 5.64 -9.01
CA GLU A 41 -10.53 5.89 -9.62
C GLU A 41 -11.39 4.63 -9.52
N ARG A 42 -10.84 3.46 -9.85
CA ARG A 42 -11.52 2.17 -9.64
C ARG A 42 -11.88 1.95 -8.17
N PHE A 43 -10.95 2.22 -7.25
CA PHE A 43 -11.21 2.09 -5.81
C PHE A 43 -12.40 2.95 -5.36
N LEU A 44 -12.43 4.23 -5.75
CA LEU A 44 -13.55 5.11 -5.46
C LEU A 44 -14.84 4.68 -6.17
N GLY A 45 -14.75 4.15 -7.40
CA GLY A 45 -15.87 3.58 -8.14
C GLY A 45 -16.53 2.41 -7.40
N HIS A 46 -15.73 1.47 -6.88
CA HIS A 46 -16.25 0.39 -6.03
C HIS A 46 -16.87 0.93 -4.74
N ALA A 47 -16.29 1.96 -4.12
CA ALA A 47 -16.88 2.59 -2.93
C ALA A 47 -18.25 3.23 -3.26
N GLN A 48 -18.39 3.92 -4.40
CA GLN A 48 -19.68 4.43 -4.85
C GLN A 48 -20.71 3.32 -5.04
N GLN A 49 -20.30 2.25 -5.71
CA GLN A 49 -21.19 1.13 -6.01
C GLN A 49 -21.62 0.34 -4.78
N GLU A 50 -20.71 0.06 -3.85
CA GLU A 50 -20.96 -0.89 -2.76
C GLU A 50 -21.31 -0.21 -1.43
N ILE A 51 -20.87 1.03 -1.21
CA ILE A 51 -21.14 1.82 0.00
C ILE A 51 -22.24 2.84 -0.29
N CYS A 52 -22.00 3.75 -1.25
CA CYS A 52 -22.90 4.89 -1.47
C CYS A 52 -24.27 4.47 -2.01
N SER A 53 -24.34 3.44 -2.87
CA SER A 53 -25.62 2.91 -3.37
C SER A 53 -26.53 2.32 -2.28
N LYS A 54 -25.97 2.04 -1.09
CA LYS A 54 -26.72 1.56 0.09
C LYS A 54 -27.23 2.69 0.98
N GLY A 55 -27.01 3.94 0.57
CA GLY A 55 -27.42 5.12 1.32
C GLY A 55 -26.42 5.55 2.38
N CYS A 56 -25.25 4.90 2.48
CA CYS A 56 -24.24 5.28 3.44
C CYS A 56 -23.75 6.71 3.23
N LYS A 57 -23.47 7.40 4.33
CA LYS A 57 -22.76 8.68 4.35
C LYS A 57 -21.28 8.44 4.63
N VAL A 58 -20.40 9.00 3.79
CA VAL A 58 -18.95 8.83 3.96
C VAL A 58 -18.26 10.19 3.97
N LYS A 59 -17.78 10.61 5.15
CA LYS A 59 -17.03 11.85 5.33
C LYS A 59 -15.65 11.56 5.87
N LEU A 60 -14.63 12.16 5.26
CA LEU A 60 -13.25 12.04 5.77
C LEU A 60 -13.03 12.84 7.06
N SER A 61 -13.86 13.85 7.36
CA SER A 61 -13.86 14.50 8.68
C SER A 61 -14.29 13.55 9.80
N GLU A 62 -15.01 12.47 9.47
CA GLU A 62 -15.43 11.40 10.38
C GLU A 62 -14.53 10.15 10.23
N TYR A 63 -13.30 10.33 9.71
CA TYR A 63 -12.35 9.22 9.51
C TYR A 63 -12.14 8.41 10.78
N GLU A 64 -11.97 9.09 11.91
CA GLU A 64 -11.98 8.44 13.23
C GLU A 64 -13.37 8.54 13.88
N PRO A 65 -13.84 7.47 14.55
CA PRO A 65 -13.21 6.15 14.67
C PRO A 65 -13.59 5.18 13.53
N LYS A 66 -14.68 5.43 12.80
CA LYS A 66 -15.35 4.39 11.98
C LYS A 66 -14.54 3.94 10.76
N LEU A 67 -14.10 4.87 9.91
CA LEU A 67 -13.38 4.52 8.69
C LEU A 67 -11.99 3.97 9.01
N ARG A 68 -11.33 4.53 10.04
CA ARG A 68 -10.05 4.05 10.54
C ARG A 68 -10.15 2.62 11.10
N ASN A 69 -11.16 2.34 11.91
CA ASN A 69 -11.39 0.99 12.45
C ASN A 69 -11.67 -0.02 11.35
N PHE A 70 -12.50 0.33 10.37
CA PHE A 70 -12.75 -0.52 9.21
C PHE A 70 -11.45 -0.79 8.43
N GLY A 71 -10.68 0.24 8.08
CA GLY A 71 -9.40 0.09 7.40
C GLY A 71 -8.41 -0.77 8.18
N THR A 72 -8.37 -0.60 9.50
CA THR A 72 -7.55 -1.41 10.41
C THR A 72 -7.94 -2.89 10.36
N SER A 73 -9.24 -3.20 10.45
CA SER A 73 -9.71 -4.59 10.35
C SER A 73 -9.41 -5.23 9.00
N VAL A 74 -9.45 -4.47 7.89
CA VAL A 74 -9.04 -4.96 6.57
C VAL A 74 -7.53 -5.27 6.54
N ILE A 75 -6.70 -4.38 7.07
CA ILE A 75 -5.25 -4.59 7.15
C ILE A 75 -4.92 -5.83 7.98
N GLU A 76 -5.54 -5.98 9.14
CA GLU A 76 -5.35 -7.14 10.02
C GLU A 76 -5.80 -8.46 9.39
N ALA A 77 -6.85 -8.42 8.55
CA ALA A 77 -7.33 -9.58 7.82
C ALA A 77 -6.42 -9.98 6.65
N GLU A 78 -5.78 -9.01 5.99
CA GLU A 78 -5.02 -9.25 4.75
C GLU A 78 -3.50 -9.34 4.95
N SER A 79 -2.94 -8.72 5.99
CA SER A 79 -1.51 -8.81 6.27
C SER A 79 -0.96 -10.23 6.52
N PRO A 80 -1.73 -11.22 7.00
CA PRO A 80 -1.30 -12.62 7.02
C PRO A 80 -1.04 -13.18 5.62
N ASN A 81 -1.84 -12.80 4.63
CA ASN A 81 -1.68 -13.25 3.23
C ASN A 81 -0.39 -12.70 2.59
N MET A 82 0.19 -11.65 3.18
CA MET A 82 1.48 -11.08 2.80
C MET A 82 2.64 -11.53 3.71
N GLY A 83 2.35 -12.25 4.80
CA GLY A 83 3.32 -12.58 5.84
C GLY A 83 3.84 -11.37 6.63
N THR A 84 3.09 -10.27 6.66
CA THR A 84 3.53 -8.97 7.21
C THR A 84 2.68 -8.50 8.39
N GLN A 85 2.15 -9.41 9.20
CA GLN A 85 1.30 -9.06 10.36
C GLN A 85 1.99 -8.12 11.35
N HIS A 86 3.31 -8.29 11.52
CA HIS A 86 4.14 -7.43 12.36
C HIS A 86 4.26 -5.99 11.81
N LEU A 87 3.81 -5.73 10.58
CA LEU A 87 3.80 -4.41 9.93
C LEU A 87 2.42 -3.74 9.94
N ASN A 88 1.42 -4.28 10.65
CA ASN A 88 0.06 -3.70 10.68
C ASN A 88 0.08 -2.20 11.01
N ASN A 89 0.86 -1.79 12.02
CA ASN A 89 0.99 -0.39 12.40
C ASN A 89 1.58 0.48 11.29
N ASN A 90 2.51 -0.06 10.48
CA ASN A 90 3.10 0.65 9.35
C ASN A 90 2.05 0.87 8.24
N TYR A 91 1.26 -0.15 7.91
CA TYR A 91 0.15 0.00 6.95
C TYR A 91 -0.91 0.98 7.45
N ILE A 92 -1.31 0.88 8.72
CA ILE A 92 -2.31 1.78 9.33
C ILE A 92 -1.79 3.23 9.28
N SER A 93 -0.53 3.46 9.65
CA SER A 93 0.10 4.79 9.53
C SER A 93 0.11 5.30 8.09
N GLY A 94 0.31 4.43 7.10
CA GLY A 94 0.21 4.77 5.69
C GLY A 94 -1.20 5.21 5.28
N VAL A 95 -2.23 4.45 5.68
CA VAL A 95 -3.63 4.78 5.42
C VAL A 95 -4.02 6.08 6.14
N ASP A 96 -3.63 6.26 7.40
CA ASP A 96 -3.84 7.48 8.17
C ASP A 96 -3.26 8.71 7.44
N SER A 97 -2.07 8.57 6.86
CA SER A 97 -1.41 9.64 6.12
C SER A 97 -2.10 9.95 4.79
N ILE A 98 -2.64 8.94 4.09
CA ILE A 98 -3.42 9.13 2.86
C ILE A 98 -4.76 9.80 3.18
N ALA A 99 -5.42 9.39 4.27
CA ALA A 99 -6.67 10.00 4.72
C ALA A 99 -6.47 11.47 5.10
N ASP A 100 -5.40 11.79 5.83
CA ASP A 100 -5.06 13.17 6.17
C ASP A 100 -4.76 14.02 4.92
N LEU A 101 -4.03 13.46 3.95
CA LEU A 101 -3.80 14.12 2.66
C LEU A 101 -5.11 14.40 1.92
N ALA A 102 -5.99 13.41 1.81
CA ALA A 102 -7.26 13.57 1.12
C ALA A 102 -8.12 14.66 1.79
N ARG A 103 -8.12 14.69 3.14
CA ARG A 103 -8.82 15.68 3.95
C ARG A 103 -8.27 17.09 3.77
N THR A 104 -6.95 17.26 3.89
CA THR A 104 -6.31 18.58 4.01
C THR A 104 -5.88 19.16 2.67
N GLN A 105 -5.23 18.37 1.82
CA GLN A 105 -4.65 18.84 0.55
C GLN A 105 -5.62 18.68 -0.62
N CYS A 106 -6.41 17.60 -0.63
CA CYS A 106 -7.41 17.35 -1.67
C CYS A 106 -8.82 17.84 -1.31
N LYS A 107 -8.96 18.55 -0.18
CA LYS A 107 -10.20 19.23 0.25
C LYS A 107 -11.44 18.33 0.34
N ALA A 108 -11.25 17.04 0.61
CA ALA A 108 -12.35 16.07 0.76
C ALA A 108 -12.86 15.93 2.21
N GLY A 109 -12.44 16.82 3.13
CA GLY A 109 -12.73 16.70 4.56
C GLY A 109 -14.22 16.73 4.92
N GLU A 110 -14.92 17.83 4.64
CA GLU A 110 -16.29 18.04 5.14
C GLU A 110 -17.40 17.51 4.22
N ARG A 111 -17.04 17.18 2.98
CA ARG A 111 -17.99 16.75 1.96
C ARG A 111 -18.29 15.27 2.11
N ASP A 112 -19.57 14.92 1.98
CA ASP A 112 -19.96 13.51 1.83
C ASP A 112 -19.51 13.00 0.46
N LEU A 113 -18.56 12.06 0.46
CA LEU A 113 -18.01 11.45 -0.76
C LEU A 113 -19.11 10.78 -1.59
N CYS A 114 -20.18 10.31 -0.96
CA CYS A 114 -21.31 9.67 -1.64
C CYS A 114 -22.23 10.64 -2.40
N THR A 115 -22.05 11.95 -2.21
CA THR A 115 -22.77 12.99 -2.96
C THR A 115 -21.95 13.58 -4.10
N MET A 116 -20.66 13.23 -4.21
CA MET A 116 -19.79 13.71 -5.28
C MET A 116 -20.20 13.11 -6.62
N ASN A 117 -20.25 13.93 -7.66
CA ASN A 117 -20.43 13.43 -9.02
C ASN A 117 -19.13 12.80 -9.56
N ALA A 118 -19.20 12.13 -10.71
CA ALA A 118 -18.06 11.45 -11.32
C ALA A 118 -16.85 12.37 -11.55
N SER A 119 -17.06 13.61 -11.98
CA SER A 119 -15.96 14.57 -12.21
C SER A 119 -15.28 15.00 -10.91
N GLU A 120 -16.04 15.14 -9.82
CA GLU A 120 -15.52 15.47 -8.51
C GLU A 120 -14.70 14.31 -7.92
N LEU A 121 -15.20 13.08 -8.06
CA LEU A 121 -14.47 11.86 -7.65
C LEU A 121 -13.19 11.66 -8.45
N GLN A 122 -13.23 11.89 -9.76
CA GLN A 122 -12.04 11.80 -10.60
C GLN A 122 -10.99 12.86 -10.21
N SER A 123 -11.43 14.08 -9.90
CA SER A 123 -10.55 15.14 -9.42
C SER A 123 -9.91 14.79 -8.08
N LEU A 124 -10.68 14.19 -7.17
CA LEU A 124 -10.19 13.68 -5.89
C LEU A 124 -9.18 12.53 -6.09
N ALA A 125 -9.53 11.53 -6.90
CA ALA A 125 -8.66 10.39 -7.21
C ALA A 125 -7.31 10.86 -7.77
N LYS A 126 -7.36 11.79 -8.72
CA LYS A 126 -6.17 12.40 -9.30
C LYS A 126 -5.33 13.14 -8.26
N CYS A 127 -5.94 13.98 -7.42
CA CYS A 127 -5.22 14.70 -6.38
C CYS A 127 -4.52 13.76 -5.39
N VAL A 128 -5.23 12.71 -4.94
CA VAL A 128 -4.68 11.70 -4.03
C VAL A 128 -3.52 10.98 -4.71
N LYS A 129 -3.70 10.50 -5.93
CA LYS A 129 -2.66 9.81 -6.70
C LYS A 129 -1.41 10.67 -6.89
N ASP A 130 -1.58 11.91 -7.33
CA ASP A 130 -0.47 12.84 -7.61
C ASP A 130 0.31 13.20 -6.33
N SER A 131 -0.34 13.12 -5.16
CA SER A 131 0.25 13.54 -3.89
C SER A 131 0.66 12.39 -2.95
N ALA A 132 0.18 11.17 -3.18
CA ALA A 132 0.46 10.00 -2.35
C ALA A 132 1.96 9.70 -2.26
N TRP A 133 2.71 9.94 -3.33
CA TRP A 133 4.16 9.77 -3.31
C TRP A 133 4.87 10.73 -2.36
N LYS A 134 4.41 11.99 -2.30
CA LYS A 134 4.94 12.98 -1.37
C LYS A 134 4.68 12.57 0.08
N VAL A 135 3.51 12.00 0.37
CA VAL A 135 3.17 11.46 1.68
C VAL A 135 4.08 10.29 2.05
N PHE A 136 4.34 9.39 1.10
CA PHE A 136 5.27 8.30 1.30
C PHE A 136 6.66 8.82 1.68
N LEU A 137 7.19 9.82 0.96
CA LEU A 137 8.50 10.41 1.26
C LEU A 137 8.54 11.07 2.64
N ASN A 138 7.47 11.77 3.04
CA ASN A 138 7.37 12.40 4.36
C ASN A 138 7.29 11.38 5.50
N ASN A 139 6.80 10.17 5.22
CA ASN A 139 6.66 9.07 6.17
C ASN A 139 7.62 7.91 5.86
N ALA A 140 8.72 8.20 5.16
CA ALA A 140 9.59 7.16 4.63
C ALA A 140 10.09 6.21 5.72
N LEU A 141 10.43 6.73 6.91
CA LEU A 141 10.89 5.88 8.02
C LEU A 141 9.83 4.89 8.51
N SER A 142 8.56 5.28 8.58
CA SER A 142 7.48 4.39 9.03
C SER A 142 7.01 3.46 7.91
N LEU A 143 7.15 3.83 6.63
CA LEU A 143 6.68 3.02 5.51
C LEU A 143 7.78 2.20 4.84
N TRP A 144 9.06 2.48 5.14
CA TRP A 144 10.20 1.72 4.62
C TRP A 144 10.08 0.21 4.87
N PRO A 145 9.72 -0.26 6.08
CA PRO A 145 9.57 -1.70 6.32
C PRO A 145 8.55 -2.37 5.40
N VAL A 146 7.50 -1.65 5.00
CA VAL A 146 6.50 -2.16 4.05
C VAL A 146 7.12 -2.38 2.67
N LEU A 147 8.02 -1.51 2.21
CA LEU A 147 8.65 -1.66 0.90
C LEU A 147 9.76 -2.71 0.85
N THR A 148 10.33 -3.10 1.99
CA THR A 148 11.52 -3.97 2.03
C THR A 148 11.28 -5.37 2.58
N THR A 149 10.09 -5.65 3.12
CA THR A 149 9.78 -6.94 3.77
C THR A 149 8.86 -7.78 2.89
N ASN A 150 9.17 -9.08 2.70
CA ASN A 150 8.34 -10.01 1.91
C ASN A 150 7.90 -9.45 0.55
N CYS A 151 8.77 -8.71 -0.13
CA CYS A 151 8.39 -7.88 -1.25
C CYS A 151 7.77 -8.65 -2.42
N GLN A 152 8.23 -9.88 -2.69
CA GLN A 152 7.63 -10.71 -3.72
C GLN A 152 6.18 -11.05 -3.37
N THR A 153 5.92 -11.51 -2.15
CA THR A 153 4.55 -11.82 -1.68
C THR A 153 3.66 -10.58 -1.69
N GLN A 154 4.17 -9.43 -1.25
CA GLN A 154 3.43 -8.17 -1.32
C GLN A 154 3.17 -7.73 -2.76
N TYR A 155 4.17 -7.83 -3.64
CA TYR A 155 4.04 -7.53 -5.07
C TYR A 155 2.95 -8.40 -5.70
N ASP A 156 3.00 -9.71 -5.47
CA ASP A 156 2.03 -10.66 -5.99
C ASP A 156 0.62 -10.39 -5.42
N PHE A 157 0.53 -10.04 -4.14
CA PHE A 157 -0.72 -9.67 -3.49
C PHE A 157 -1.35 -8.42 -4.11
N PHE A 158 -0.61 -7.30 -4.18
CA PHE A 158 -1.14 -6.04 -4.71
C PHE A 158 -1.32 -6.05 -6.24
N SER A 159 -0.55 -6.87 -6.96
CA SER A 159 -0.70 -7.03 -8.43
C SER A 159 -1.84 -7.97 -8.81
N ASN A 160 -2.39 -8.74 -7.86
CA ASN A 160 -3.48 -9.68 -8.15
C ASN A 160 -4.78 -8.91 -8.45
N PRO A 161 -5.37 -9.05 -9.65
CA PRO A 161 -6.63 -8.39 -9.98
C PRO A 161 -7.79 -8.75 -9.06
N ALA A 162 -7.83 -10.00 -8.54
CA ALA A 162 -8.89 -10.44 -7.64
C ALA A 162 -8.92 -9.68 -6.31
N LEU A 163 -7.79 -9.12 -5.86
CA LEU A 163 -7.77 -8.21 -4.72
C LEU A 163 -8.71 -7.02 -4.97
N TRP A 164 -8.59 -6.42 -6.16
CA TRP A 164 -9.27 -5.19 -6.50
C TRP A 164 -10.70 -5.41 -7.00
N GLU A 165 -10.92 -6.46 -7.79
CA GLU A 165 -12.23 -6.73 -8.41
C GLU A 165 -13.19 -7.52 -7.50
N GLU A 166 -12.67 -8.27 -6.52
CA GLU A 166 -13.50 -9.14 -5.67
C GLU A 166 -13.39 -8.80 -4.19
N LYS A 167 -12.16 -8.76 -3.64
CA LYS A 167 -11.95 -8.56 -2.20
C LYS A 167 -12.31 -7.15 -1.76
N VAL A 168 -11.81 -6.12 -2.45
CA VAL A 168 -12.11 -4.71 -2.11
C VAL A 168 -13.63 -4.44 -2.12
N PRO A 169 -14.40 -4.79 -3.17
CA PRO A 169 -15.85 -4.69 -3.15
C PRO A 169 -16.51 -5.46 -2.02
N THR A 170 -15.99 -6.63 -1.66
CA THR A 170 -16.51 -7.43 -0.54
C THR A 170 -16.32 -6.73 0.80
N TYR A 171 -15.17 -6.12 1.04
CA TYR A 171 -14.95 -5.32 2.25
C TYR A 171 -15.87 -4.10 2.29
N PHE A 172 -16.08 -3.43 1.17
CA PHE A 172 -17.01 -2.31 1.07
C PHE A 172 -18.46 -2.70 1.35
N ARG A 173 -18.93 -3.86 0.86
CA ARG A 173 -20.25 -4.38 1.22
C ARG A 173 -20.40 -4.59 2.73
N LYS A 174 -19.39 -5.18 3.38
CA LYS A 174 -19.38 -5.37 4.84
C LYS A 174 -19.38 -4.05 5.61
N PHE A 175 -18.70 -3.03 5.10
CA PHE A 175 -18.77 -1.69 5.66
C PHE A 175 -20.19 -1.12 5.56
N ALA A 176 -20.81 -1.26 4.39
CA ALA A 176 -22.14 -0.75 4.11
C ALA A 176 -23.25 -1.39 4.99
N GLU A 177 -23.06 -2.63 5.44
CA GLU A 177 -23.98 -3.28 6.38
C GLU A 177 -24.09 -2.56 7.74
N ASN A 178 -23.09 -1.75 8.10
CA ASN A 178 -22.97 -1.13 9.44
C ASN A 178 -22.81 0.40 9.38
N CYS A 179 -23.05 1.02 8.22
CA CYS A 179 -22.87 2.46 8.02
C CYS A 179 -24.09 3.26 8.53
N GLU A 180 -23.91 4.57 8.72
CA GLU A 180 -25.05 5.47 8.89
C GLU A 180 -25.68 5.76 7.52
N ASN A 181 -26.99 5.57 7.42
CA ASN A 181 -27.76 5.86 6.21
C ASN A 181 -28.16 7.34 6.14
N ASN A 182 -28.27 7.85 4.92
CA ASN A 182 -28.96 9.10 4.57
C ASN A 182 -30.48 8.99 4.73
#